data_AF-C4WW74-F1
#
_entry.id   AF-C4WW74-F1
#
_cell.length_a   1.000
_cell.length_b   1.000
_cell.length_c   1.000
_cell.angle_alpha   90.00
_cell.angle_beta   90.00
_cell.angle_gamma   90.00
#
_symmetry.space_group_name_H-M   'P 1'
#
loop_
_entity.id
_entity.type
_entity.pdbx_description
1 polymer ?
#
loop_
_entity_poly.entity_id
_entity_poly.type
_entity_poly.pdbx_seq_one_letter_code
_entity_poly.pdbx_strand_id
1 'polypeptide(L)'
;MFTVGLNFGVVLSQFLGLGNILGNESSWHYLFSLYGGLVLLALPTLKCIPESPKYLYTVRNEHSKALSELSNLRGMPISDISWELENLLVSSERWTLRKVINEPSSRKAIIITCIIMLGQQLSGINAVFYYSTSIFRNAGMSTAGAQYGNLGAGVINFIVTILSTTFIDNFGRKNIAII
;
A
#
# COMPACT_ATOMS: atom_id res chain seq x y z
N MET A 1 4.88 -3.36 5.21
CA MET A 1 3.84 -4.42 5.12
C MET A 1 2.79 -4.14 4.05
N PHE A 2 2.11 -2.98 4.04
CA PHE A 2 1.12 -2.66 2.99
C PHE A 2 1.67 -2.76 1.55
N THR A 3 2.86 -2.22 1.31
CA THR A 3 3.54 -2.27 -0.01
C THR A 3 3.84 -3.69 -0.48
N VAL A 4 4.14 -4.61 0.43
CA VAL A 4 4.38 -6.02 0.11
C VAL A 4 3.09 -6.67 -0.40
N GLY A 5 1.96 -6.44 0.28
CA GLY A 5 0.66 -6.96 -0.16
C GLY A 5 0.25 -6.43 -1.54
N LEU A 6 0.51 -5.16 -1.83
CA LEU A 6 0.23 -4.57 -3.15
C LEU A 6 1.05 -5.26 -4.25
N ASN A 7 2.37 -5.39 -4.05
CA ASN A 7 3.25 -6.02 -5.04
C ASN A 7 2.97 -7.51 -5.22
N PHE A 8 2.59 -8.21 -4.15
CA PHE A 8 2.09 -9.57 -4.24
C PHE A 8 0.83 -9.67 -5.12
N GLY A 9 -0.12 -8.75 -4.93
CA GLY A 9 -1.32 -8.68 -5.77
C GLY A 9 -1.02 -8.43 -7.24
N VAL A 10 -0.02 -7.59 -7.55
CA VAL A 10 0.45 -7.36 -8.93
C VAL A 10 1.01 -8.66 -9.53
N VAL A 11 1.90 -9.36 -8.82
CA VAL A 11 2.49 -10.62 -9.31
C VAL A 11 1.41 -11.69 -9.50
N LEU A 12 0.48 -11.82 -8.55
CA LEU A 12 -0.64 -12.76 -8.65
C LEU A 12 -1.52 -12.44 -9.85
N SER A 13 -1.81 -11.15 -10.10
CA SER A 13 -2.56 -10.70 -11.27
C SER A 13 -1.83 -11.01 -12.57
N GLN A 14 -0.52 -10.76 -12.65
CA GLN A 14 0.29 -11.08 -13.83
C GLN A 14 0.36 -12.59 -14.10
N PHE A 15 0.43 -13.40 -13.04
CA PHE A 15 0.40 -14.86 -13.15
C PHE A 15 -0.94 -15.34 -13.70
N LEU A 16 -2.05 -14.90 -13.09
CA LEU A 16 -3.39 -15.27 -13.56
C LEU A 16 -3.69 -14.72 -14.96
N GLY A 17 -3.10 -13.57 -15.31
CA GLY A 17 -3.21 -12.92 -16.61
C GLY A 17 -2.37 -13.53 -17.73
N LEU A 18 -1.67 -14.65 -17.49
CA LEU A 18 -1.01 -15.40 -18.56
C LEU A 18 -2.05 -15.96 -19.55
N GLY A 19 -1.72 -15.98 -20.85
CA GLY A 19 -2.62 -16.47 -21.89
C GLY A 19 -3.07 -17.92 -21.70
N ASN A 20 -2.20 -18.74 -21.10
CA ASN A 20 -2.45 -20.15 -20.79
C ASN A 20 -3.35 -20.36 -19.55
N ILE A 21 -3.66 -19.30 -18.79
CA ILE A 21 -4.45 -19.36 -17.55
C ILE A 21 -5.79 -18.66 -17.76
N LEU A 22 -5.89 -17.35 -17.49
CA LEU A 22 -7.12 -16.57 -17.64
C LEU A 22 -6.96 -15.37 -18.58
N GLY A 23 -5.74 -15.10 -19.08
CA GLY A 23 -5.43 -14.00 -19.98
C GLY A 23 -5.74 -14.27 -21.46
N ASN A 24 -6.83 -15.00 -21.75
CA ASN A 24 -7.27 -15.33 -23.11
C ASN A 24 -8.61 -14.65 -23.45
N GLU A 25 -8.95 -14.57 -24.74
CA GLU A 25 -10.13 -13.83 -25.23
C GLU A 25 -11.46 -14.31 -24.63
N SER A 26 -11.55 -15.58 -24.22
CA SER A 26 -12.76 -16.13 -23.62
C SER A 26 -12.81 -16.00 -22.10
N SER A 27 -11.66 -15.90 -21.41
CA SER A 27 -11.59 -16.04 -19.94
C SER A 27 -11.20 -14.77 -19.20
N TRP A 28 -10.87 -13.68 -19.91
CA TRP A 28 -10.45 -12.42 -19.29
C TRP A 28 -11.50 -11.86 -18.30
N HIS A 29 -12.78 -12.09 -18.58
CA HIS A 29 -13.88 -11.69 -17.69
C HIS A 29 -13.77 -12.34 -16.31
N TYR A 30 -13.37 -13.62 -16.25
CA TYR A 30 -13.20 -14.35 -14.99
C TYR A 30 -12.08 -13.76 -14.13
N LEU A 31 -11.05 -13.18 -14.74
CA LEU A 31 -9.98 -12.47 -14.02
C LEU A 31 -10.55 -11.28 -13.23
N PHE A 32 -11.43 -10.49 -13.85
CA PHE A 32 -12.10 -9.37 -13.18
C PHE A 32 -13.17 -9.85 -12.18
N SER A 33 -13.91 -10.92 -12.49
CA SER A 33 -14.88 -11.50 -11.57
C SER A 33 -14.22 -12.06 -10.31
N LEU A 34 -13.02 -12.66 -10.44
CA LEU A 34 -12.25 -13.15 -9.30
C LEU A 34 -11.89 -12.03 -8.32
N TYR A 35 -11.49 -10.85 -8.83
CA TYR A 35 -11.26 -9.68 -7.99
C TYR A 35 -12.53 -9.30 -7.19
N GLY A 36 -13.69 -9.27 -7.85
CA GLY A 36 -14.97 -9.04 -7.17
C GLY A 36 -15.25 -10.08 -6.08
N GLY A 37 -14.97 -11.36 -6.36
CA GLY A 37 -15.09 -12.44 -5.38
C GLY A 37 -14.17 -12.27 -4.17
N LEU A 38 -12.90 -11.89 -4.39
CA LEU A 38 -11.94 -11.62 -3.32
C LEU A 38 -12.40 -10.44 -2.43
N VAL A 39 -12.95 -9.39 -3.03
CA VAL A 39 -13.51 -8.26 -2.27
C VAL A 39 -14.70 -8.72 -1.43
N LEU A 40 -15.64 -9.48 -2.00
CA LEU A 40 -16.79 -10.01 -1.28
C LEU A 40 -16.38 -10.92 -0.11
N LEU A 41 -15.32 -11.71 -0.28
CA LEU A 41 -14.75 -12.55 0.77
C LEU A 41 -14.03 -11.73 1.85
N ALA A 42 -13.45 -10.58 1.50
CA ALA A 42 -12.81 -9.67 2.44
C ALA A 42 -13.81 -8.77 3.21
N LEU A 43 -15.04 -8.59 2.73
CA LEU A 43 -16.04 -7.75 3.42
C LEU A 43 -16.42 -8.26 4.82
N PRO A 44 -16.65 -9.56 5.06
CA PRO A 44 -16.90 -10.07 6.40
C PRO A 44 -15.73 -9.86 7.35
N THR A 45 -14.48 -9.93 6.88
CA THR A 45 -13.30 -9.79 7.75
C THR A 45 -13.15 -8.38 8.30
N LEU A 46 -13.68 -7.35 7.62
CA LEU A 46 -13.77 -5.98 8.15
C LEU A 46 -14.54 -5.92 9.48
N LYS A 47 -15.53 -6.79 9.71
CA LYS A 47 -16.27 -6.84 10.99
C LYS A 47 -15.42 -7.40 12.13
N CYS A 48 -14.40 -8.19 11.82
CA CYS A 48 -13.49 -8.77 12.80
C CYS A 48 -12.32 -7.84 13.15
N ILE A 49 -12.09 -6.78 12.36
CA ILE A 49 -11.01 -5.83 12.60
C ILE A 49 -11.49 -4.83 13.67
N PRO A 50 -10.76 -4.68 14.79
CA PRO A 50 -11.13 -3.71 15.81
C PRO A 50 -11.11 -2.29 15.25
N GLU A 51 -12.04 -1.45 15.71
CA GLU A 51 -12.03 -0.04 15.33
C GLU A 51 -10.74 0.64 15.83
N SER A 52 -10.22 1.61 15.07
CA SER A 52 -8.99 2.31 15.45
C SER A 52 -9.18 3.02 16.80
N PRO A 53 -8.30 2.79 17.81
CA PRO A 53 -8.40 3.44 19.12
C PRO A 53 -8.44 4.97 19.04
N LYS A 54 -7.69 5.55 18.08
CA LYS A 54 -7.69 6.99 17.81
C LYS A 54 -9.05 7.49 17.31
N TYR A 55 -9.71 6.71 16.44
CA TYR A 55 -11.04 7.06 15.94
C TYR A 55 -12.09 7.00 17.05
N LEU A 56 -12.10 5.91 17.85
CA LEU A 56 -13.00 5.73 18.99
C LEU A 56 -12.89 6.88 19.99
N TYR A 57 -11.67 7.33 20.26
CA TYR A 57 -11.43 8.43 21.18
C TYR A 57 -11.81 9.80 20.57
N THR A 58 -11.23 10.18 19.44
CA THR A 58 -11.34 11.55 18.91
C THR A 58 -12.67 11.83 18.24
N VAL A 59 -13.26 10.84 17.56
CA VAL A 59 -14.48 11.03 16.76
C VAL A 59 -15.72 10.58 17.52
N ARG A 60 -15.63 9.44 18.23
CA ARG A 60 -16.77 8.88 18.97
C ARG A 60 -16.82 9.26 20.46
N ASN A 61 -15.78 9.90 21.02
CA ASN A 61 -15.67 10.21 22.46
C ASN A 61 -15.84 8.99 23.39
N GLU A 62 -15.55 7.78 22.91
CA GLU A 62 -15.68 6.53 23.68
C GLU A 62 -14.33 6.14 24.31
N HIS A 63 -13.89 6.91 25.30
CA HIS A 63 -12.55 6.78 25.90
C HIS A 63 -12.25 5.40 26.48
N SER A 64 -13.23 4.79 27.18
CA SER A 64 -13.06 3.46 27.79
C SER A 64 -12.87 2.37 26.74
N LYS A 65 -13.61 2.43 25.62
CA LYS A 65 -13.44 1.46 24.52
C LYS A 65 -12.11 1.67 23.80
N ALA A 66 -11.69 2.92 23.58
CA ALA A 66 -10.39 3.20 22.98
C ALA A 66 -9.23 2.62 23.81
N LEU A 67 -9.29 2.72 25.14
CA LEU A 67 -8.29 2.10 26.03
C LEU A 67 -8.32 0.57 25.96
N SER A 68 -9.52 -0.02 25.97
CA SER A 68 -9.68 -1.48 25.85
C SER A 68 -9.12 -2.00 24.54
N GLU A 69 -9.41 -1.36 23.41
CA GLU A 69 -8.90 -1.77 22.09
C GLU A 69 -7.38 -1.55 21.98
N LEU A 70 -6.85 -0.46 22.53
CA LEU A 70 -5.40 -0.23 22.54
C LEU A 70 -4.67 -1.27 23.40
N SER A 71 -5.24 -1.62 24.56
CA SER A 71 -4.74 -2.69 25.42
C SER A 71 -4.75 -4.05 24.70
N ASN A 72 -5.83 -4.35 23.98
CA ASN A 72 -5.96 -5.59 23.21
C ASN A 72 -4.96 -5.66 22.03
N LEU A 73 -4.76 -4.54 21.32
CA LEU A 73 -3.80 -4.44 20.21
C LEU A 73 -2.34 -4.56 20.66
N ARG A 74 -2.01 -4.02 21.84
CA ARG A 74 -0.66 -4.04 22.41
C ARG A 74 -0.38 -5.28 23.26
N GLY A 75 -1.41 -5.96 23.76
CA GLY A 75 -1.30 -7.09 24.67
C GLY A 75 -0.80 -6.71 26.07
N MET A 76 -0.96 -5.46 26.51
CA MET A 76 -0.53 -4.99 27.84
C MET A 76 -1.72 -4.45 28.65
N PRO A 77 -1.66 -4.47 30.00
CA PRO A 77 -2.74 -3.96 30.84
C PRO A 77 -2.97 -2.44 30.65
N ILE A 78 -4.20 -2.01 30.90
CA ILE A 78 -4.65 -0.62 30.69
C ILE A 78 -3.84 0.39 31.51
N SER A 79 -3.38 0.01 32.71
CA SER A 79 -2.56 0.85 33.58
C SER A 79 -1.30 1.36 32.88
N ASP A 80 -0.70 0.51 32.03
CA ASP A 80 0.63 0.74 31.47
C ASP A 80 0.56 1.41 30.08
N ILE A 81 -0.64 1.59 29.54
CA ILE A 81 -0.91 2.14 28.20
C ILE A 81 -1.63 3.48 28.24
N SER A 82 -2.24 3.82 29.37
CA SER A 82 -3.03 5.06 29.54
C SER A 82 -2.28 6.32 29.08
N TRP A 83 -0.98 6.41 29.40
CA TRP A 83 -0.10 7.50 29.00
C TRP A 83 0.17 7.56 27.47
N GLU A 84 0.21 6.42 26.78
CA GLU A 84 0.42 6.36 25.32
C GLU A 84 -0.80 6.94 24.60
N LEU A 85 -2.00 6.59 25.07
CA LEU A 85 -3.23 7.16 24.56
C LEU A 85 -3.24 8.68 24.77
N GLU A 86 -2.92 9.15 25.97
CA GLU A 86 -2.86 10.58 26.28
C GLU A 86 -1.87 11.34 25.37
N ASN A 87 -0.68 10.79 25.14
CA ASN A 87 0.31 11.38 24.22
C ASN A 87 -0.15 11.41 22.76
N LEU A 88 -0.84 10.37 22.28
CA LEU A 88 -1.42 10.35 20.93
C LEU A 88 -2.49 11.45 20.74
N LEU A 89 -3.06 11.95 21.83
CA LEU A 89 -4.15 12.91 21.85
C LEU A 89 -3.70 14.36 22.01
N VAL A 90 -2.63 14.63 22.77
CA VAL A 90 -2.00 15.97 22.81
C VAL A 90 -1.57 16.42 21.41
N SER A 91 -1.23 15.48 20.53
CA SER A 91 -0.87 15.73 19.13
C SER A 91 -2.08 15.84 18.18
N SER A 92 -3.32 15.69 18.64
CA SER A 92 -4.51 15.50 17.79
C SER A 92 -5.21 16.79 17.37
N GLU A 93 -4.45 17.83 17.03
CA GLU A 93 -5.04 19.02 16.41
C GLU A 93 -5.75 18.62 15.10
N ARG A 94 -6.99 19.10 14.91
CA ARG A 94 -7.79 18.74 13.74
C ARG A 94 -7.25 19.47 12.50
N TRP A 95 -6.42 18.76 11.74
CA TRP A 95 -5.89 19.27 10.48
C TRP A 95 -6.95 19.23 9.39
N THR A 96 -7.14 20.36 8.72
CA THR A 96 -7.91 20.45 7.48
C THR A 96 -6.95 20.72 6.32
N LEU A 97 -7.33 20.33 5.10
CA LEU A 97 -6.51 20.60 3.90
C LEU A 97 -6.12 22.09 3.80
N ARG A 98 -7.08 22.98 4.09
CA ARG A 98 -6.84 24.43 4.10
C ARG A 98 -5.82 24.85 5.16
N LYS A 99 -5.90 24.27 6.37
CA LYS A 99 -4.93 24.54 7.44
C LYS A 99 -3.53 24.05 7.05
N VAL A 100 -3.43 22.81 6.53
CA VAL A 100 -2.15 22.21 6.10
C VAL A 100 -1.46 23.03 4.99
N ILE A 101 -2.22 23.50 3.99
CA ILE A 101 -1.67 24.29 2.88
C ILE A 101 -1.21 25.67 3.34
N ASN A 102 -1.97 26.31 4.23
CA ASN A 102 -1.66 27.65 4.71
C ASN A 102 -0.53 27.67 5.75
N GLU A 103 -0.37 26.58 6.50
CA GLU A 103 0.57 26.42 7.60
C GLU A 103 2.04 26.52 7.12
N PRO A 104 2.81 27.55 7.52
CA PRO A 104 4.18 27.76 7.05
C PRO A 104 5.13 26.61 7.38
N SER A 105 4.92 25.97 8.54
CA SER A 105 5.74 24.82 8.99
C SER A 105 5.57 23.59 8.09
N SER A 106 4.41 23.44 7.43
CA SER A 106 4.10 22.30 6.56
C SER A 106 4.51 22.50 5.09
N ARG A 107 4.73 23.75 4.64
CA ARG A 107 5.01 24.07 3.22
C ARG A 107 6.18 23.31 2.64
N LYS A 108 7.31 23.23 3.36
CA LYS A 108 8.49 22.49 2.91
C LYS A 108 8.18 20.99 2.76
N ALA A 109 7.47 20.41 3.73
CA ALA A 109 7.09 19.00 3.68
C ALA A 109 6.14 18.71 2.50
N ILE A 110 5.19 19.60 2.23
CA ILE A 110 4.27 19.48 1.09
C ILE A 110 5.04 19.54 -0.23
N ILE A 111 5.91 20.54 -0.42
CA ILE A 111 6.70 20.68 -1.66
C ILE A 111 7.56 19.44 -1.89
N ILE A 112 8.29 18.97 -0.87
CA ILE A 112 9.12 17.78 -0.97
C ILE A 112 8.26 16.56 -1.32
N THR A 113 7.12 16.38 -0.67
CA THR A 113 6.21 15.25 -0.95
C THR A 113 5.68 15.31 -2.38
N CYS A 114 5.27 16.49 -2.85
CA CYS A 114 4.82 16.69 -4.23
C CYS A 114 5.93 16.35 -5.23
N ILE A 115 7.15 16.83 -5.02
CA ILE A 115 8.30 16.54 -5.90
C ILE A 115 8.59 15.03 -5.93
N ILE A 116 8.59 14.37 -4.77
CA ILE A 116 8.82 12.92 -4.68
C ILE A 116 7.72 12.16 -5.42
N MET A 117 6.44 12.50 -5.19
CA MET A 117 5.31 11.84 -5.86
C MET A 117 5.32 12.08 -7.38
N LEU A 118 5.66 13.29 -7.81
CA LEU A 118 5.82 13.62 -9.23
C LEU A 118 6.98 12.83 -9.85
N GLY A 119 8.14 12.81 -9.20
CA GLY A 119 9.30 12.02 -9.66
C GLY A 119 8.96 10.53 -9.79
N GLN A 120 8.23 9.98 -8.82
CA GLN A 120 7.78 8.58 -8.86
C GLN A 120 6.87 8.30 -10.06
N GLN A 121 5.90 9.17 -10.36
CA GLN A 121 4.98 8.96 -11.48
C GLN A 121 5.64 9.23 -12.84
N LEU A 122 6.43 10.32 -12.94
CA LEU A 122 7.11 10.74 -14.15
C LEU A 122 8.30 9.86 -14.53
N SER A 123 8.77 9.00 -13.61
CA SER A 123 9.73 7.92 -13.93
C SER A 123 9.22 6.97 -15.03
N GLY A 124 7.90 6.96 -15.30
CA GLY A 124 7.29 6.09 -16.29
C GLY A 124 7.06 4.67 -15.80
N ILE A 125 7.25 4.40 -14.50
CA ILE A 125 7.08 3.06 -13.92
C ILE A 125 5.68 2.47 -14.22
N ASN A 126 4.64 3.29 -14.20
CA ASN A 126 3.29 2.85 -14.56
C ASN A 126 3.17 2.50 -16.04
N ALA A 127 3.82 3.26 -16.94
CA ALA A 127 3.83 2.92 -18.36
C ALA A 127 4.52 1.57 -18.60
N VAL A 128 5.60 1.28 -17.86
CA VAL A 128 6.21 -0.05 -17.86
C VAL A 128 5.21 -1.09 -17.39
N PHE A 129 4.60 -0.95 -16.20
CA PHE A 129 3.65 -1.96 -15.70
C PHE A 129 2.45 -2.22 -16.64
N TYR A 130 1.90 -1.17 -17.27
CA TYR A 130 0.75 -1.32 -18.18
C TYR A 130 1.14 -1.87 -19.55
N TYR A 131 2.30 -1.46 -20.09
CA TYR A 131 2.69 -1.76 -21.47
C TYR A 131 3.87 -2.71 -21.58
N SER A 132 4.36 -3.29 -20.49
CA SER A 132 5.51 -4.21 -20.44
C SER A 132 5.41 -5.33 -21.48
N THR A 133 4.25 -5.96 -21.61
CA THR A 133 4.04 -7.01 -22.62
C THR A 133 4.20 -6.49 -24.05
N SER A 134 3.67 -5.30 -24.35
CA SER A 134 3.83 -4.63 -25.65
C SER A 134 5.28 -4.18 -25.88
N ILE A 135 5.96 -3.66 -24.86
CA ILE A 135 7.37 -3.26 -24.92
C ILE A 135 8.24 -4.46 -25.24
N PHE A 136 8.08 -5.57 -24.53
CA PHE A 136 8.84 -6.80 -24.78
C PHE A 136 8.55 -7.40 -26.15
N ARG A 137 7.30 -7.35 -26.61
CA ARG A 137 6.95 -7.77 -27.97
C ARG A 137 7.62 -6.89 -29.03
N ASN A 138 7.61 -5.57 -28.84
CA ASN A 138 8.29 -4.63 -29.74
C ASN A 138 9.82 -4.79 -29.71
N ALA A 139 10.38 -5.29 -28.61
CA ALA A 139 11.78 -5.65 -28.49
C ALA A 139 12.16 -6.98 -29.18
N GLY A 140 11.19 -7.66 -29.83
CA GLY A 140 11.41 -8.88 -30.61
C GLY A 140 11.10 -10.18 -29.86
N MET A 141 10.54 -10.12 -28.64
CA MET A 141 10.10 -11.32 -27.93
C MET A 141 8.80 -11.88 -28.55
N SER A 142 8.66 -13.21 -28.53
CA SER A 142 7.39 -13.86 -28.85
C SER A 142 6.30 -13.44 -27.86
N THR A 143 5.03 -13.54 -28.21
CA THR A 143 3.91 -13.19 -27.32
C THR A 143 3.99 -13.91 -25.97
N ALA A 144 4.31 -15.21 -25.98
CA ALA A 144 4.52 -15.98 -24.76
C ALA A 144 5.74 -15.49 -23.99
N GLY A 145 6.87 -15.25 -24.68
CA GLY A 145 8.08 -14.71 -24.06
C GLY A 145 7.86 -13.35 -23.39
N ALA A 146 7.10 -12.46 -24.03
CA ALA A 146 6.75 -11.15 -23.49
C ALA A 146 5.85 -11.23 -22.24
N GLN A 147 4.91 -12.18 -22.20
CA GLN A 147 4.09 -12.44 -21.02
C GLN A 147 4.91 -12.96 -19.84
N TYR A 148 5.81 -13.93 -20.07
CA TYR A 148 6.72 -14.42 -19.03
C TYR A 148 7.74 -13.36 -18.59
N GLY A 149 8.23 -12.52 -19.51
CA GLY A 149 9.09 -11.38 -19.19
C GLY A 149 8.40 -10.37 -18.27
N ASN A 150 7.12 -10.06 -18.54
CA ASN A 150 6.31 -9.18 -17.67
C ASN A 150 6.12 -9.77 -16.27
N LEU A 151 5.82 -11.07 -16.17
CA LEU A 151 5.73 -11.77 -14.89
C LEU A 151 7.08 -11.74 -14.13
N GLY A 152 8.19 -11.99 -14.83
CA GLY A 152 9.53 -11.94 -14.25
C GLY A 152 9.88 -10.55 -13.69
N ALA A 153 9.56 -9.48 -14.42
CA ALA A 153 9.73 -8.12 -13.95
C ALA A 153 8.92 -7.83 -12.67
N GLY A 154 7.67 -8.32 -12.60
CA GLY A 154 6.85 -8.20 -11.38
C GLY A 154 7.43 -8.96 -10.20
N VAL A 155 7.93 -10.18 -10.41
CA VAL A 155 8.57 -10.99 -9.35
C VAL A 155 9.81 -10.28 -8.81
N ILE A 156 10.67 -9.74 -9.69
CA ILE A 156 11.85 -8.97 -9.28
C ILE A 156 11.42 -7.77 -8.44
N ASN A 157 10.41 -7.02 -8.89
CA ASN A 157 9.88 -5.88 -8.17
C ASN A 157 9.30 -6.27 -6.78
N PHE A 158 8.65 -7.42 -6.66
CA PHE A 158 8.18 -7.94 -5.37
C PHE A 158 9.34 -8.30 -4.43
N ILE A 159 10.38 -8.98 -4.94
CA ILE A 159 11.59 -9.30 -4.16
C ILE A 159 12.28 -8.03 -3.67
N VAL A 160 12.48 -7.06 -4.57
CA VAL A 160 13.06 -5.76 -4.23
C VAL A 160 12.22 -5.07 -3.16
N THR A 161 10.88 -5.09 -3.27
CA THR A 161 9.99 -4.50 -2.26
C THR A 161 10.16 -5.13 -0.88
N ILE A 162 10.29 -6.46 -0.80
CA ILE A 162 10.54 -7.16 0.47
C ILE A 162 11.86 -6.69 1.06
N LEU A 163 12.93 -6.72 0.26
CA LEU A 163 14.26 -6.26 0.68
C LEU A 163 14.20 -4.81 1.16
N SER A 164 13.64 -3.89 0.36
CA SER A 164 13.50 -2.48 0.73
C SER A 164 12.72 -2.29 2.03
N THR A 165 11.67 -3.08 2.28
CA THR A 165 10.90 -3.00 3.53
C THR A 165 11.72 -3.43 4.75
N THR A 166 12.65 -4.38 4.59
CA THR A 166 13.57 -4.79 5.67
C THR A 166 14.73 -3.79 5.84
N PHE A 167 15.23 -3.21 4.75
CA PHE A 167 16.36 -2.28 4.79
C PHE A 167 15.98 -0.86 5.24
N ILE A 168 14.71 -0.44 5.07
CA ILE A 168 14.28 0.93 5.41
C ILE A 168 14.40 1.27 6.88
N ASP A 169 14.25 0.27 7.74
CA ASP A 169 14.36 0.44 9.19
C ASP A 169 15.83 0.62 9.62
N ASN A 170 16.79 0.15 8.81
CA ASN A 170 18.23 0.19 9.12
C ASN A 170 18.99 1.35 8.45
N PHE A 171 18.65 1.71 7.21
CA PHE A 171 19.43 2.69 6.41
C PHE A 171 18.87 4.12 6.42
N GLY A 172 17.67 4.31 6.96
CA GLY A 172 17.00 5.61 7.04
C GLY A 172 16.34 6.05 5.72
N ARG A 173 15.19 6.71 5.84
CA ARG A 173 14.28 7.04 4.72
C ARG A 173 14.88 7.96 3.65
N LYS A 174 15.85 8.80 4.00
CA LYS A 174 16.47 9.78 3.07
C LYS A 174 17.46 9.13 2.11
N ASN A 175 18.23 8.15 2.57
CA ASN A 175 19.27 7.51 1.78
C ASN A 175 18.65 6.60 0.71
N ILE A 176 17.56 5.90 1.06
CA ILE A 176 16.82 5.03 0.13
C ILE A 176 16.08 5.82 -0.95
N ALA A 177 15.71 7.08 -0.70
CA ALA A 177 15.04 7.90 -1.71
C ALA A 177 16.00 8.43 -2.80
N ILE A 178 17.31 8.41 -2.55
CA ILE A 178 18.35 8.93 -3.45
C ILE A 178 18.99 7.81 -4.28
N ILE A 179 18.98 6.58 -3.75
CA ILE A 179 19.46 5.36 -4.41
C ILE A 179 18.35 4.79 -5.28
#